data_AF-D6K4Z3-F1
#
_entry.id   AF-D6K4Z3-F1
#
_cell.length_a   1.000
_cell.length_b   1.000
_cell.length_c   1.000
_cell.angle_alpha   90.00
_cell.angle_beta   90.00
_cell.angle_gamma   90.00
#
_symmetry.space_group_name_H-M   'P 1'
#
loop_
_entity.id
_entity.type
_entity.pdbx_description
1 polymer ?
#
loop_
_entity_poly.entity_id
_entity_poly.type
_entity_poly.pdbx_seq_one_letter_code
_entity_poly.pdbx_strand_id
1 'polypeptide(L)'
;AAHAAEQLGKADEFDPARMAQLAGPAAAQLAAQPNTAVLVHHGLTADHLVVGADGRVRGVLGWGEAVIGDPAEDIASLARAVRSPAAVRAATLAGYGARPCLRGLWLARCDTVIRLAERLEGRDDTPLPLLRTELRHAWEAILLERVTEFRDDAADGPAEEP
;
A
#
# COMPACT_ATOMS: atom_id res chain seq x y z
N ALA A 1 -13.16 2.43 -2.80
CA ALA A 1 -12.59 1.24 -2.12
C ALA A 1 -13.65 0.46 -1.35
N ALA A 2 -14.31 1.01 -0.31
CA ALA A 2 -15.33 0.27 0.46
C ALA A 2 -16.45 -0.34 -0.40
N HIS A 3 -17.05 0.46 -1.29
CA HIS A 3 -18.06 -0.04 -2.24
C HIS A 3 -17.53 -1.18 -3.13
N ALA A 4 -16.31 -1.03 -3.68
CA ALA A 4 -15.69 -2.08 -4.47
C ALA A 4 -15.47 -3.36 -3.66
N ALA A 5 -15.08 -3.25 -2.39
CA ALA A 5 -14.94 -4.40 -1.50
C ALA A 5 -16.25 -5.16 -1.32
N GLU A 6 -17.38 -4.45 -1.15
CA GLU A 6 -18.70 -5.08 -1.07
C GLU A 6 -19.06 -5.83 -2.36
N GLN A 7 -18.75 -5.27 -3.53
CA GLN A 7 -18.99 -5.96 -4.80
C GLN A 7 -18.13 -7.22 -4.94
N LEU A 8 -16.85 -7.14 -4.57
CA LEU A 8 -15.96 -8.30 -4.56
C LEU A 8 -16.42 -9.38 -3.58
N GLY A 9 -16.99 -8.98 -2.43
CA GLY A 9 -17.59 -9.91 -1.47
C GLY A 9 -18.78 -10.68 -2.04
N LYS A 10 -19.65 -10.02 -2.83
CA LYS A 10 -20.74 -10.70 -3.53
C LYS A 10 -20.25 -11.69 -4.59
N ALA A 11 -19.06 -11.46 -5.14
CA ALA A 11 -18.41 -12.29 -6.14
C ALA A 11 -17.48 -13.38 -5.54
N ASP A 12 -17.39 -13.49 -4.21
CA ASP A 12 -16.47 -14.39 -3.50
C ASP A 12 -14.98 -14.17 -3.83
N GLU A 13 -14.60 -12.94 -4.18
CA GLU A 13 -13.21 -12.60 -4.54
C GLU A 13 -12.45 -11.91 -3.39
N PHE A 14 -13.17 -11.38 -2.39
CA PHE A 14 -12.58 -10.63 -1.29
C PHE A 14 -13.51 -10.55 -0.07
N ASP A 15 -12.97 -10.64 1.14
CA ASP A 15 -13.73 -10.43 2.39
C ASP A 15 -13.85 -8.91 2.70
N PRO A 16 -15.05 -8.30 2.60
CA PRO A 16 -15.24 -6.87 2.85
C PRO A 16 -14.85 -6.43 4.27
N ALA A 17 -14.88 -7.34 5.26
CA ALA A 17 -14.53 -7.02 6.64
C ALA A 17 -13.07 -6.57 6.79
N ARG A 18 -12.17 -7.06 5.90
CA ARG A 18 -10.76 -6.63 5.87
C ARG A 18 -10.60 -5.15 5.52
N MET A 19 -11.51 -4.58 4.73
CA MET A 19 -11.54 -3.14 4.44
C MET A 19 -12.13 -2.32 5.59
N ALA A 20 -13.05 -2.90 6.38
CA ALA A 20 -13.60 -2.23 7.55
C ALA A 20 -12.57 -2.05 8.67
N GLN A 21 -11.64 -3.00 8.85
CA GLN A 21 -10.50 -2.90 9.79
C GLN A 21 -9.58 -1.70 9.49
N LEU A 22 -9.62 -1.25 8.25
CA LEU A 22 -8.84 -0.13 7.74
C LEU A 22 -9.62 1.20 7.87
N ALA A 23 -10.95 1.17 7.95
CA ALA A 23 -11.78 2.37 7.88
C ALA A 23 -12.04 3.01 9.27
N GLY A 24 -11.53 4.24 9.47
CA GLY A 24 -11.77 5.03 10.68
C GLY A 24 -10.80 6.21 10.84
N PRO A 25 -10.61 6.73 12.06
CA PRO A 25 -9.67 7.81 12.39
C PRO A 25 -8.24 7.59 11.84
N ALA A 26 -7.81 6.33 11.71
CA ALA A 26 -6.53 5.94 11.12
C ALA A 26 -6.33 6.44 9.68
N ALA A 27 -7.37 6.47 8.84
CA ALA A 27 -7.26 6.96 7.47
C ALA A 27 -6.99 8.48 7.43
N ALA A 28 -7.58 9.25 8.35
CA ALA A 28 -7.32 10.69 8.48
C ALA A 28 -5.88 10.97 8.94
N GLN A 29 -5.33 10.13 9.83
CA GLN A 29 -3.94 10.21 10.25
C GLN A 29 -2.94 9.87 9.13
N LEU A 30 -3.39 9.19 8.06
CA LEU A 30 -2.59 8.87 6.89
C LEU A 30 -2.75 9.86 5.74
N ALA A 31 -3.39 11.02 5.96
CA ALA A 31 -3.44 12.10 4.98
C ALA A 31 -2.02 12.58 4.60
N ALA A 32 -1.86 12.97 3.32
CA ALA A 32 -0.62 13.54 2.80
C ALA A 32 -0.17 14.72 3.65
N GLN A 33 1.13 14.82 3.91
CA GLN A 33 1.70 15.93 4.66
C GLN A 33 2.24 17.01 3.70
N PRO A 34 2.11 18.29 4.06
CA PRO A 34 2.78 19.35 3.32
C PRO A 34 4.31 19.16 3.43
N ASN A 35 5.03 19.57 2.39
CA ASN A 35 6.50 19.57 2.34
C ASN A 35 7.18 18.18 2.40
N THR A 36 6.48 17.10 2.07
CA THR A 36 7.06 15.75 1.96
C THR A 36 7.23 15.28 0.52
N ALA A 37 7.09 16.18 -0.46
CA ALA A 37 7.18 15.84 -1.86
C ALA A 37 8.62 15.46 -2.25
N VAL A 38 8.76 14.41 -3.04
CA VAL A 38 10.04 13.86 -3.52
C VAL A 38 9.93 13.52 -4.99
N LEU A 39 11.07 13.24 -5.65
CA LEU A 39 11.02 12.61 -6.96
C LEU A 39 10.42 11.20 -6.83
N VAL A 40 9.30 10.99 -7.50
CA VAL A 40 8.61 9.69 -7.61
C VAL A 40 8.69 9.19 -9.04
N HIS A 41 8.76 7.87 -9.20
CA HIS A 41 8.76 7.19 -10.49
C HIS A 41 7.41 7.36 -11.21
N HIS A 42 6.30 7.38 -10.45
CA HIS A 42 4.95 7.63 -10.98
C HIS A 42 4.52 6.61 -12.05
N GLY A 43 4.76 5.34 -11.77
CA GLY A 43 4.43 4.23 -12.65
C GLY A 43 5.21 2.97 -12.35
N LEU A 44 5.58 2.74 -11.08
CA LEU A 44 6.56 1.73 -10.71
C LEU A 44 5.95 0.32 -10.70
N THR A 45 5.96 -0.34 -11.85
CA THR A 45 5.45 -1.71 -12.02
C THR A 45 6.56 -2.75 -11.89
N ALA A 46 6.18 -4.03 -11.84
CA ALA A 46 7.15 -5.13 -11.87
C ALA A 46 8.06 -5.09 -13.12
N ASP A 47 7.54 -4.65 -14.26
CA ASP A 47 8.30 -4.53 -15.52
C ASP A 47 9.37 -3.42 -15.46
N HIS A 48 9.24 -2.49 -14.51
CA HIS A 48 10.23 -1.44 -14.25
C HIS A 48 11.27 -1.84 -13.20
N LEU A 49 11.20 -3.05 -12.64
CA LEU A 49 12.14 -3.54 -11.65
C LEU A 49 13.05 -4.62 -12.24
N VAL A 50 14.36 -4.43 -12.12
CA VAL A 50 15.34 -5.49 -12.40
C VAL A 50 15.59 -6.23 -11.10
N VAL A 51 15.15 -7.49 -11.01
CA VAL A 51 15.33 -8.33 -9.81
C VAL A 51 16.36 -9.41 -10.09
N GLY A 52 17.38 -9.53 -9.22
CA GLY A 52 18.39 -10.58 -9.31
C GLY A 52 17.84 -11.96 -8.94
N ALA A 53 18.58 -13.03 -9.27
CA ALA A 53 18.20 -14.41 -8.93
C ALA A 53 18.08 -14.64 -7.41
N ASP A 54 18.69 -13.77 -6.60
CA ASP A 54 18.58 -13.73 -5.14
C ASP A 54 17.33 -13.00 -4.62
N GLY A 55 16.44 -12.55 -5.50
CA GLY A 55 15.21 -11.84 -5.17
C GLY A 55 15.40 -10.38 -4.76
N ARG A 56 16.60 -9.81 -4.94
CA ARG A 56 16.89 -8.41 -4.62
C ARG A 56 16.68 -7.51 -5.84
N VAL A 57 16.07 -6.34 -5.64
CA VAL A 57 16.01 -5.29 -6.67
C VAL A 57 17.42 -4.77 -6.94
N ARG A 58 17.82 -4.76 -8.21
CA ARG A 58 19.14 -4.34 -8.73
C ARG A 58 19.07 -3.08 -9.57
N GLY A 59 17.89 -2.69 -10.03
CA GLY A 59 17.70 -1.47 -10.82
C GLY A 59 16.22 -1.11 -10.96
N VAL A 60 16.00 0.17 -11.25
CA VAL A 60 14.68 0.74 -11.56
C VAL A 60 14.77 1.41 -12.93
N LEU A 61 13.89 0.99 -13.85
CA LEU A 61 13.83 1.44 -15.24
C LEU A 61 12.62 2.37 -15.45
N GLY A 62 12.52 3.00 -16.63
CA GLY A 62 11.28 3.67 -17.04
C GLY A 62 11.00 5.01 -16.34
N TRP A 63 12.01 5.84 -16.10
CA TRP A 63 11.88 7.15 -15.43
C TRP A 63 11.24 8.27 -16.28
N GLY A 64 10.62 7.94 -17.41
CA GLY A 64 10.07 8.94 -18.35
C GLY A 64 8.90 9.76 -17.77
N GLU A 65 8.14 9.16 -16.85
CA GLU A 65 6.96 9.76 -16.23
C GLU A 65 7.25 10.32 -14.82
N ALA A 66 8.51 10.41 -14.42
CA ALA A 66 8.88 10.80 -13.07
C ALA A 66 8.46 12.25 -12.76
N VAL A 67 7.88 12.46 -11.57
CA VAL A 67 7.38 13.77 -11.12
C VAL A 67 7.79 14.05 -9.67
N ILE A 68 7.63 15.30 -9.22
CA ILE A 68 7.70 15.63 -7.80
C ILE A 68 6.33 15.37 -7.17
N GLY A 69 6.24 14.40 -6.26
CA GLY A 69 4.98 13.89 -5.75
C GLY A 69 5.08 13.23 -4.37
N ASP A 70 4.00 12.57 -3.97
CA ASP A 70 3.91 11.88 -2.68
C ASP A 70 4.66 10.53 -2.73
N PRO A 71 5.68 10.28 -1.88
CA PRO A 71 6.40 9.00 -1.88
C PRO A 71 5.48 7.78 -1.67
N ALA A 72 4.30 7.98 -1.09
CA ALA A 72 3.32 6.90 -0.92
C ALA A 72 2.88 6.28 -2.25
N GLU A 73 2.95 7.00 -3.39
CA GLU A 73 2.59 6.49 -4.72
C GLU A 73 3.53 5.38 -5.19
N ASP A 74 4.85 5.58 -5.06
CA ASP A 74 5.85 4.57 -5.41
C ASP A 74 5.85 3.41 -4.41
N ILE A 75 5.64 3.69 -3.12
CA ILE A 75 5.51 2.64 -2.09
C ILE A 75 4.29 1.75 -2.38
N ALA A 76 3.16 2.35 -2.78
CA ALA A 76 1.97 1.59 -3.15
C ALA A 76 2.21 0.70 -4.37
N SER A 77 2.88 1.24 -5.38
CA SER A 77 3.23 0.53 -6.61
C SER A 77 4.19 -0.63 -6.33
N LEU A 78 5.21 -0.42 -5.49
CA LEU A 78 6.10 -1.48 -5.00
C LEU A 78 5.35 -2.54 -4.21
N ALA A 79 4.43 -2.17 -3.32
CA ALA A 79 3.68 -3.12 -2.51
C ALA A 79 2.87 -4.08 -3.40
N ARG A 80 2.27 -3.58 -4.48
CA ARG A 80 1.60 -4.39 -5.51
C ARG A 80 2.56 -5.28 -6.30
N ALA A 81 3.72 -4.75 -6.69
CA ALA A 81 4.69 -5.46 -7.52
C ALA A 81 5.44 -6.57 -6.77
N VAL A 82 5.94 -6.31 -5.55
CA VAL A 82 6.90 -7.18 -4.86
C VAL A 82 6.48 -7.68 -3.48
N ARG A 83 5.25 -7.35 -3.04
CA ARG A 83 4.65 -7.60 -1.69
C ARG A 83 4.89 -6.48 -0.68
N SER A 84 3.90 -6.26 0.19
CA SER A 84 3.92 -5.24 1.25
C SER A 84 5.17 -5.27 2.14
N PRO A 85 5.64 -6.43 2.66
CA PRO A 85 6.86 -6.45 3.49
C PRO A 85 8.12 -6.03 2.73
N ALA A 86 8.24 -6.38 1.45
CA ALA A 86 9.39 -6.00 0.64
C ALA A 86 9.38 -4.50 0.32
N ALA A 87 8.21 -3.94 -0.01
CA ALA A 87 8.03 -2.52 -0.26
C ALA A 87 8.37 -1.66 0.96
N VAL A 88 7.88 -2.03 2.15
CA VAL A 88 8.18 -1.29 3.40
C VAL A 88 9.66 -1.37 3.76
N ARG A 89 10.31 -2.53 3.58
CA ARG A 89 11.77 -2.65 3.77
C ARG A 89 12.53 -1.73 2.83
N ALA A 90 12.17 -1.70 1.54
CA ALA A 90 12.79 -0.83 0.56
C ALA A 90 12.62 0.65 0.93
N ALA A 91 11.41 1.05 1.32
CA ALA A 91 11.13 2.42 1.75
C ALA A 91 11.90 2.81 3.03
N THR A 92 11.99 1.90 3.99
CA THR A 92 12.75 2.11 5.24
C THR A 92 14.24 2.26 4.95
N LEU A 93 14.80 1.44 4.06
CA LEU A 93 16.19 1.55 3.62
C LEU A 93 16.47 2.84 2.82
N ALA A 94 15.46 3.40 2.17
CA ALA A 94 15.51 4.70 1.50
C ALA A 94 15.34 5.89 2.46
N GLY A 95 15.14 5.65 3.77
CA GLY A 95 15.02 6.69 4.79
C GLY A 95 13.60 7.15 5.09
N TYR A 96 12.57 6.50 4.53
CA TYR A 96 11.18 6.83 4.85
C TYR A 96 10.77 6.29 6.22
N GLY A 97 10.05 7.13 6.98
CA GLY A 97 9.44 6.74 8.25
C GLY A 97 8.16 5.92 8.10
N ALA A 98 7.56 5.57 9.24
CA ALA A 98 6.35 4.72 9.29
C ALA A 98 5.15 5.31 8.53
N ARG A 99 4.94 6.63 8.58
CA ARG A 99 3.75 7.27 8.00
C ARG A 99 3.68 7.17 6.47
N PRO A 100 4.70 7.55 5.68
CA PRO A 100 4.71 7.29 4.23
C PRO A 100 4.54 5.80 3.89
N CYS A 101 5.14 4.91 4.68
CA CYS A 101 5.01 3.46 4.50
C CYS A 101 3.55 3.02 4.66
N LEU A 102 2.91 3.36 5.78
CA LEU A 102 1.51 3.01 6.06
C LEU A 102 0.55 3.64 5.05
N ARG A 103 0.81 4.88 4.62
CA ARG A 103 0.02 5.54 3.57
C ARG A 103 0.16 4.83 2.23
N GLY A 104 1.37 4.42 1.83
CA GLY A 104 1.57 3.64 0.60
C GLY A 104 0.87 2.29 0.65
N LEU A 105 0.93 1.58 1.80
CA LEU A 105 0.17 0.34 2.00
C LEU A 105 -1.34 0.56 1.91
N TRP A 106 -1.85 1.64 2.52
CA TRP A 106 -3.24 2.03 2.42
C TRP A 106 -3.68 2.22 0.96
N LEU A 107 -2.93 3.00 0.19
CA LEU A 107 -3.20 3.27 -1.22
C LEU A 107 -3.19 1.97 -2.03
N ALA A 108 -2.19 1.11 -1.85
CA ALA A 108 -2.10 -0.18 -2.54
C ALA A 108 -3.32 -1.08 -2.30
N ARG A 109 -3.81 -1.14 -1.06
CA ARG A 109 -4.97 -1.96 -0.70
C ARG A 109 -6.27 -1.42 -1.29
N CYS A 110 -6.45 -0.11 -1.21
CA CYS A 110 -7.60 0.56 -1.82
C CYS A 110 -7.60 0.36 -3.34
N ASP A 111 -6.47 0.56 -3.99
CA ASP A 111 -6.31 0.47 -5.43
C ASP A 111 -6.51 -0.96 -5.96
N THR A 112 -5.92 -1.97 -5.31
CA THR A 112 -6.09 -3.38 -5.71
C THR A 112 -7.53 -3.87 -5.63
N VAL A 113 -8.29 -3.42 -4.62
CA VAL A 113 -9.72 -3.72 -4.49
C VAL A 113 -10.53 -3.02 -5.59
N ILE A 114 -10.22 -1.75 -5.88
CA ILE A 114 -10.88 -0.99 -6.95
C ILE A 114 -10.63 -1.66 -8.30
N ARG A 115 -9.36 -1.90 -8.67
CA ARG A 115 -8.99 -2.45 -9.97
C ARG A 115 -9.55 -3.85 -10.21
N LEU A 116 -9.57 -4.71 -9.18
CA LEU A 116 -10.20 -6.02 -9.32
C LEU A 116 -11.71 -5.90 -9.56
N ALA A 117 -12.40 -5.00 -8.87
CA ALA A 117 -13.83 -4.76 -9.10
C ALA A 117 -14.09 -4.21 -10.51
N GLU A 118 -13.29 -3.23 -10.95
CA GLU A 118 -13.35 -2.68 -12.31
C GLU A 118 -13.16 -3.77 -13.37
N ARG A 119 -12.21 -4.67 -13.14
CA ARG A 119 -11.97 -5.79 -14.05
C ARG A 119 -13.16 -6.75 -14.13
N LEU A 120 -13.82 -7.05 -13.03
CA LEU A 120 -15.00 -7.92 -12.99
C LEU A 120 -16.23 -7.25 -13.64
N GLU A 121 -16.30 -5.93 -13.59
CA GLU A 121 -17.32 -5.12 -14.29
C GLU A 121 -17.00 -4.89 -15.78
N GLY A 122 -15.83 -5.34 -16.26
CA GLY A 122 -15.39 -5.15 -17.64
C GLY A 122 -14.90 -3.74 -17.97
N ARG A 123 -14.52 -2.96 -16.95
CA ARG A 123 -13.99 -1.58 -17.07
C ARG A 123 -12.46 -1.50 -17.08
N ASP A 124 -11.78 -2.60 -16.84
CA ASP A 124 -10.32 -2.75 -16.90
C ASP A 124 -10.00 -4.00 -17.75
N ASP A 125 -8.96 -3.96 -18.58
CA ASP A 125 -8.50 -5.07 -19.42
C ASP A 125 -7.33 -5.86 -18.82
N THR A 126 -6.83 -5.44 -17.65
CA THR A 126 -5.73 -6.09 -16.94
C THR A 126 -6.06 -7.58 -16.69
N PRO A 127 -5.12 -8.52 -16.94
CA PRO A 127 -5.37 -9.93 -16.69
C PRO A 127 -5.75 -10.22 -15.23
N LEU A 128 -6.86 -10.95 -15.02
CA LEU A 128 -7.33 -11.35 -13.68
C LEU A 128 -6.24 -12.04 -12.82
N PRO A 129 -5.37 -12.92 -13.35
CA PRO A 129 -4.29 -13.52 -12.55
C PRO A 129 -3.31 -12.49 -11.98
N LEU A 130 -3.05 -11.40 -12.70
CA LEU A 130 -2.19 -10.32 -12.24
C LEU A 130 -2.87 -9.55 -11.11
N LEU A 131 -4.12 -9.09 -11.31
CA LEU A 131 -4.86 -8.33 -10.29
C LEU A 131 -5.03 -9.12 -8.98
N ARG A 132 -5.34 -10.41 -9.06
CA ARG A 132 -5.42 -11.28 -7.87
C ARG A 132 -4.07 -11.42 -7.17
N THR A 133 -2.96 -11.42 -7.93
CA THR A 133 -1.61 -11.47 -7.37
C THR A 133 -1.26 -10.16 -6.66
N GLU A 134 -1.52 -9.02 -7.30
CA GLU A 134 -1.31 -7.70 -6.69
C GLU A 134 -2.18 -7.52 -5.44
N LEU A 135 -3.44 -7.99 -5.45
CA LEU A 135 -4.30 -8.02 -4.27
C LEU A 135 -3.65 -8.81 -3.14
N ARG A 136 -3.19 -10.05 -3.39
CA ARG A 136 -2.49 -10.84 -2.36
C ARG A 136 -1.23 -10.14 -1.84
N HIS A 137 -0.46 -9.50 -2.71
CA HIS A 137 0.75 -8.78 -2.35
C HIS A 137 0.46 -7.57 -1.44
N ALA A 138 -0.53 -6.74 -1.78
CA ALA A 138 -0.90 -5.55 -1.01
C ALA A 138 -1.52 -5.90 0.36
N TRP A 139 -2.22 -7.04 0.43
CA TRP A 139 -2.93 -7.50 1.62
C TRP A 139 -2.14 -8.51 2.47
N GLU A 140 -0.85 -8.70 2.19
CA GLU A 140 0.06 -9.41 3.07
C GLU A 140 0.28 -8.62 4.37
N ALA A 141 0.11 -9.27 5.52
CA ALA A 141 0.26 -8.66 6.83
C ALA A 141 1.73 -8.27 7.10
N ILE A 142 1.95 -7.13 7.76
CA ILE A 142 3.29 -6.68 8.13
C ILE A 142 3.36 -6.26 9.61
N LEU A 143 4.50 -6.51 10.24
CA LEU A 143 4.77 -6.14 11.64
C LEU A 143 4.57 -4.65 11.93
N LEU A 144 4.83 -3.77 10.96
CA LEU A 144 4.68 -2.32 11.14
C LEU A 144 3.28 -1.94 11.62
N GLU A 145 2.25 -2.60 11.08
CA GLU A 145 0.85 -2.36 11.40
C GLU A 145 0.53 -2.78 12.82
N ARG A 146 1.06 -3.94 13.23
CA ARG A 146 0.90 -4.46 14.60
C ARG A 146 1.56 -3.54 15.63
N VAL A 147 2.74 -2.98 15.32
CA VAL A 147 3.48 -2.12 16.26
C VAL A 147 2.85 -0.73 16.39
N THR A 148 2.20 -0.22 15.32
CA THR A 148 1.47 1.04 15.41
C THR A 148 0.18 0.91 16.20
N GLU A 149 -0.55 -0.21 16.11
CA GLU A 149 -1.72 -0.49 16.95
C GLU A 149 -1.35 -0.45 18.44
N PHE A 150 -0.21 -1.02 18.85
CA PHE A 150 0.26 -0.99 20.24
C PHE A 150 0.63 0.39 20.79
N ARG A 151 0.88 1.38 19.93
CA ARG A 151 1.25 2.74 20.37
C ARG A 151 0.04 3.61 20.68
N ASP A 152 -1.10 3.35 20.04
CA ASP A 152 -2.35 4.08 20.30
C ASP A 152 -3.02 3.61 21.61
N ASP A 153 -2.80 2.35 22.04
CA ASP A 153 -3.31 1.82 23.31
C ASP A 153 -2.50 2.27 24.55
N ALA A 154 -1.28 2.81 24.36
CA ALA A 154 -0.37 3.15 25.45
C ALA A 154 -0.37 4.65 25.84
N ALA A 155 -1.25 5.46 25.23
CA ALA A 155 -1.29 6.89 25.44
C ALA A 155 -2.66 7.37 25.93
N ASP A 156 -3.06 6.98 27.15
CA ASP A 156 -3.59 7.95 28.13
C ASP A 156 -3.72 7.34 29.53
N GLY A 157 -2.96 7.92 30.45
CA GLY A 157 -3.07 7.68 31.88
C GLY A 157 -2.22 8.73 32.57
N PRO A 158 -2.79 9.85 33.07
CA PRO A 158 -1.99 10.83 33.76
C PRO A 158 -1.45 10.20 35.05
N ALA A 159 -0.13 10.27 35.23
CA ALA A 159 0.50 10.02 36.51
C ALA A 159 0.03 11.11 37.49
N GLU A 160 -0.84 10.77 38.42
CA GLU A 160 -0.98 11.53 39.66
C GLU A 160 0.34 11.43 40.42
N GLU A 161 1.07 12.54 40.50
CA GLU A 161 2.17 12.71 41.46
C GLU A 161 1.64 13.33 42.77
N PRO A 162 2.23 12.95 43.92
CA PRO A 162 1.65 13.12 45.27
C PRO A 162 1.74 14.53 45.86
#